data_AF-A0A380CMR6-F1
#
_entry.id   AF-A0A380CMR6-F1
#
_cell.length_a   1.000
_cell.length_b   1.000
_cell.length_c   1.000
_cell.angle_alpha   90.00
_cell.angle_beta   90.00
_cell.angle_gamma   90.00
#
_symmetry.space_group_name_H-M   'P 1'
#
loop_
_entity.id
_entity.type
_entity.pdbx_description
1 polymer ?
#
loop_
_entity_poly.entity_id
_entity_poly.type
_entity_poly.pdbx_seq_one_letter_code
_entity_poly.pdbx_strand_id
1 'polypeptide(L)'
;MLGENQSRVDQYLDEDGIDEYLDKIYGETNIYDTDVAIGNRRFLSPIATLGTSFYKYYLVDTLKDVKPWRVRIRVEPRNREDALFSGYIYIRLDGSYALDQAELTINEATNINWVKDLNITLLYSENQAHHFFS
;
A
#
# COMPACT_ATOMS: atom_id res chain seq x y z
N MET A 1 24.89 8.14 -31.40
CA MET A 1 23.74 7.40 -30.84
C MET A 1 23.59 7.77 -29.38
N LEU A 2 22.95 8.90 -29.07
CA LEU A 2 22.68 9.41 -27.70
C LEU A 2 21.35 10.20 -27.63
N GLY A 3 20.46 10.06 -28.62
CA GLY A 3 19.22 10.86 -28.73
C GLY A 3 17.92 10.11 -28.42
N GLU A 4 17.89 8.78 -28.54
CA GLU A 4 16.66 8.00 -28.32
C GLU A 4 16.30 7.83 -26.84
N ASN A 5 17.31 7.78 -25.96
CA ASN A 5 17.06 7.51 -24.54
C ASN A 5 16.56 8.76 -23.79
N GLN A 6 17.04 9.96 -24.18
CA GLN A 6 16.54 11.21 -23.60
C GLN A 6 15.12 11.51 -24.07
N SER A 7 14.82 11.36 -25.37
CA SER A 7 13.47 11.57 -25.91
C SER A 7 12.39 10.67 -25.28
N ARG A 8 12.75 9.44 -24.88
CA ARG A 8 11.80 8.54 -24.20
C ARG A 8 11.59 8.93 -22.74
N VAL A 9 12.65 9.36 -22.05
CA VAL A 9 12.56 9.82 -20.66
C VAL A 9 11.79 11.13 -20.57
N ASP A 10 12.02 12.07 -21.49
CA ASP A 10 11.29 13.33 -21.58
C ASP A 10 9.78 13.10 -21.80
N GLN A 11 9.38 12.15 -22.67
CA GLN A 11 7.97 11.77 -22.86
C GLN A 11 7.29 11.19 -21.60
N TYR A 12 8.02 10.55 -20.68
CA TYR A 12 7.47 10.06 -19.41
C TYR A 12 7.46 11.14 -18.32
N LEU A 13 8.20 12.24 -18.50
CA LEU A 13 8.33 13.34 -17.55
C LEU A 13 7.55 14.59 -17.97
N ASP A 14 6.91 14.58 -19.14
CA ASP A 14 5.91 15.58 -19.53
C ASP A 14 4.70 15.52 -18.57
N GLU A 15 4.04 16.66 -18.34
CA GLU A 15 2.96 16.85 -17.37
C GLU A 15 1.84 15.78 -17.55
N ASP A 16 1.49 15.46 -18.80
CA ASP A 16 0.51 14.43 -19.16
C ASP A 16 0.92 12.99 -18.74
N GLY A 17 2.21 12.67 -18.82
CA GLY A 17 2.75 11.34 -18.49
C GLY A 17 2.88 11.11 -16.98
N ILE A 18 3.17 12.17 -16.24
CA ILE A 18 3.15 12.17 -14.77
C ILE A 18 1.72 12.03 -14.28
N ASP A 19 0.77 12.78 -14.83
CA ASP A 19 -0.64 12.73 -14.44
C ASP A 19 -1.27 11.35 -14.69
N GLU A 20 -1.05 10.73 -15.86
CA GLU A 20 -1.56 9.38 -16.15
C GLU A 20 -0.97 8.31 -15.21
N TYR A 21 0.29 8.47 -14.78
CA TYR A 21 0.92 7.55 -13.84
C TYR A 21 0.47 7.80 -12.40
N LEU A 22 0.27 9.06 -12.01
CA LEU A 22 -0.31 9.43 -10.73
C LEU A 22 -1.74 8.89 -10.63
N ASP A 23 -2.55 9.00 -11.68
CA ASP A 23 -3.89 8.40 -11.76
C ASP A 23 -3.85 6.88 -11.56
N LYS A 24 -2.81 6.19 -12.04
CA LYS A 24 -2.62 4.75 -11.80
C LYS A 24 -2.18 4.40 -10.38
N ILE A 25 -1.56 5.33 -9.65
CA ILE A 25 -1.21 5.16 -8.23
C ILE A 25 -2.40 5.54 -7.33
N TYR A 26 -3.07 6.65 -7.63
CA TYR A 26 -4.23 7.15 -6.90
C TYR A 26 -5.49 6.34 -7.20
N GLY A 27 -5.55 5.68 -8.36
CA GLY A 27 -6.63 4.79 -8.75
C GLY A 27 -6.70 3.55 -7.86
N GLU A 28 -7.90 3.26 -7.36
CA GLU A 28 -8.39 1.97 -6.84
C GLU A 28 -7.41 1.11 -6.02
N THR A 29 -6.52 1.73 -5.24
CA THR A 29 -5.62 1.00 -4.35
C THR A 29 -6.42 0.54 -3.13
N ASN A 30 -6.99 -0.65 -3.22
CA ASN A 30 -7.70 -1.27 -2.11
C ASN A 30 -6.84 -2.34 -1.44
N ILE A 31 -6.42 -2.10 -0.21
CA ILE A 31 -5.64 -3.07 0.56
C ILE A 31 -6.42 -4.36 0.90
N TYR A 32 -7.76 -4.36 0.79
CA TYR A 32 -8.56 -5.57 0.97
C TYR A 32 -8.46 -6.54 -0.22
N ASP A 33 -7.97 -6.06 -1.37
CA ASP A 33 -7.68 -6.93 -2.49
C ASP A 33 -6.47 -7.82 -2.18
N THR A 34 -6.41 -8.99 -2.81
CA THR A 34 -5.26 -9.90 -2.62
C THR A 34 -3.97 -9.24 -3.10
N ASP A 35 -4.01 -8.56 -4.23
CA ASP A 35 -2.87 -7.85 -4.81
C ASP A 35 -3.22 -6.38 -4.99
N VAL A 36 -2.35 -5.53 -4.49
CA VAL A 36 -2.44 -4.07 -4.58
C VAL A 36 -1.62 -3.62 -5.78
N ALA A 37 -2.28 -3.00 -6.76
CA ALA A 37 -1.63 -2.47 -7.95
C ALA A 37 -1.05 -1.08 -7.68
N ILE A 38 0.23 -0.89 -7.99
CA ILE A 38 0.92 0.40 -7.86
C ILE A 38 1.75 0.60 -9.13
N GLY A 39 1.31 1.56 -9.95
CA GLY A 39 1.84 1.74 -11.30
C GLY A 39 1.68 0.46 -12.12
N ASN A 40 2.80 -0.12 -12.57
CA ASN A 40 2.81 -1.35 -13.38
C ASN A 40 3.12 -2.63 -12.58
N ARG A 41 3.19 -2.55 -11.25
CA ARG A 41 3.51 -3.69 -10.38
C ARG A 41 2.36 -4.02 -9.47
N ARG A 42 2.33 -5.27 -9.02
CA ARG A 42 1.37 -5.79 -8.06
C ARG A 42 2.11 -6.27 -6.83
N PHE A 43 1.56 -5.96 -5.67
CA PHE A 43 2.13 -6.27 -4.37
C PHE A 43 1.09 -7.03 -3.56
N LEU A 44 1.46 -8.20 -3.04
CA LEU A 44 0.54 -8.98 -2.20
C LEU A 44 0.15 -8.16 -0.96
N SER A 45 -1.14 -7.99 -0.71
CA SER A 45 -1.64 -7.26 0.44
C SER A 45 -1.22 -7.92 1.76
N PRO A 46 -0.84 -7.13 2.78
CA PRO A 46 -0.57 -7.64 4.12
C PRO A 46 -1.83 -8.13 4.85
N ILE A 47 -3.03 -7.90 4.35
CA ILE A 47 -4.27 -8.47 4.92
C ILE A 47 -4.92 -9.53 4.03
N ALA A 48 -4.26 -9.92 2.93
CA ALA A 48 -4.70 -11.03 2.11
C ALA A 48 -4.72 -12.36 2.91
N THR A 49 -5.55 -13.31 2.50
CA THR A 49 -5.65 -14.65 3.11
C THR A 49 -4.30 -15.35 3.23
N LEU A 50 -3.44 -15.22 2.22
CA LEU A 50 -2.10 -15.82 2.21
C LEU A 50 -1.02 -14.91 2.84
N GLY A 51 -1.37 -13.73 3.33
CA GLY A 51 -0.44 -12.74 3.85
C GLY A 51 0.47 -13.30 4.96
N THR A 52 -0.06 -14.14 5.84
CA THR A 52 0.71 -14.79 6.94
C THR A 52 1.87 -15.66 6.48
N SER A 53 1.84 -16.16 5.25
CA SER A 53 2.91 -16.94 4.63
C SER A 53 4.07 -16.08 4.12
N PHE A 54 3.82 -14.80 3.84
CA PHE A 54 4.78 -13.87 3.24
C PHE A 54 5.22 -12.76 4.20
N TYR A 55 4.40 -12.45 5.20
CA TYR A 55 4.63 -11.40 6.18
C TYR A 55 4.81 -11.93 7.59
N LYS A 56 5.52 -11.14 8.40
CA LYS A 56 5.56 -11.24 9.87
C LYS A 56 4.74 -10.10 10.44
N TYR A 57 3.96 -10.41 11.48
CA TYR A 57 3.08 -9.46 12.17
C TYR A 57 3.51 -9.36 13.62
N TYR A 58 3.76 -8.13 14.06
CA TYR A 58 4.17 -7.84 15.44
C TYR A 58 3.16 -6.88 16.05
N LEU A 59 2.48 -7.29 17.12
CA LEU A 59 1.67 -6.36 17.91
C LEU A 59 2.60 -5.35 18.58
N VAL A 60 2.41 -4.06 18.27
CA VAL A 60 3.25 -2.98 18.80
C VAL A 60 2.61 -2.37 20.03
N ASP A 61 1.37 -1.92 19.90
CA ASP A 61 0.65 -1.25 20.99
C ASP A 61 -0.88 -1.29 20.77
N THR A 62 -1.64 -1.00 21.83
CA THR A 62 -3.07 -0.73 21.79
C THR A 62 -3.33 0.75 22.00
N LEU A 63 -3.81 1.42 20.95
CA LEU A 63 -4.10 2.85 20.93
C LEU A 63 -5.53 3.09 21.46
N LYS A 64 -5.63 3.86 22.55
CA LYS A 64 -6.88 4.17 23.26
C LYS A 64 -7.26 5.64 23.23
N ASP A 65 -6.42 6.45 22.59
CA ASP A 65 -6.56 7.89 22.35
C ASP A 65 -7.60 8.21 21.27
N VAL A 66 -7.88 7.25 20.38
CA VAL A 66 -8.92 7.33 19.34
C VAL A 66 -10.03 6.32 19.63
N LYS A 67 -11.28 6.66 19.25
CA LYS A 67 -12.43 5.74 19.29
C LYS A 67 -12.87 5.39 17.85
N PRO A 68 -13.12 4.10 17.53
CA PRO A 68 -12.91 2.95 18.41
C PRO A 68 -11.43 2.73 18.73
N TRP A 69 -11.14 2.06 19.86
CA TRP A 69 -9.77 1.69 20.19
C TRP A 69 -9.19 0.86 19.05
N ARG A 70 -7.87 0.92 18.84
CA ARG A 70 -7.23 0.23 17.72
C ARG A 70 -5.92 -0.41 18.16
N VAL A 71 -5.57 -1.55 17.57
CA VAL A 71 -4.23 -2.14 17.74
C VAL A 71 -3.35 -1.73 16.59
N ARG A 72 -2.12 -1.32 16.90
CA ARG A 72 -1.07 -1.07 15.91
C ARG A 72 -0.27 -2.34 15.73
N ILE A 73 -0.24 -2.85 14.51
CA ILE A 73 0.49 -4.05 14.12
C ILE A 73 1.55 -3.65 13.11
N ARG A 74 2.81 -3.98 13.39
CA ARG A 74 3.90 -3.83 12.42
C ARG A 74 3.90 -5.02 11.48
N VAL A 75 4.00 -4.75 10.18
CA VAL A 75 4.07 -5.76 9.13
C VAL A 75 5.41 -5.64 8.41
N GLU A 76 6.09 -6.78 8.24
CA GLU A 76 7.39 -6.87 7.58
C GLU A 76 7.45 -8.11 6.67
N PRO A 77 8.04 -8.02 5.46
CA PRO A 77 8.27 -9.18 4.61
C PRO A 77 9.12 -10.24 5.33
N ARG A 78 8.80 -11.51 5.11
CA ARG A 78 9.61 -12.63 5.62
C ARG A 78 10.96 -12.69 4.92
N ASN A 79 10.97 -12.48 3.60
CA ASN A 79 12.19 -12.33 2.80
C ASN A 79 12.27 -10.89 2.30
N ARG A 80 13.43 -10.26 2.50
CA ARG A 80 13.64 -8.85 2.14
C ARG A 80 13.78 -8.59 0.64
N GLU A 81 14.06 -9.64 -0.14
CA GLU A 81 14.15 -9.59 -1.60
C GLU A 81 12.77 -9.61 -2.27
N ASP A 82 11.71 -9.98 -1.54
CA ASP A 82 10.36 -10.01 -2.07
C ASP A 82 9.82 -8.57 -2.17
N ALA A 83 9.25 -8.24 -3.34
CA ALA A 83 8.57 -6.98 -3.59
C ALA A 83 7.24 -6.94 -2.81
N LEU A 84 7.32 -6.57 -1.54
CA LEU A 84 6.22 -6.61 -0.56
C LEU A 84 6.20 -5.33 0.28
N PHE A 85 5.08 -5.10 0.98
CA PHE A 85 4.91 -3.94 1.85
C PHE A 85 5.63 -4.09 3.20
N SER A 86 6.08 -2.98 3.77
CA SER A 86 6.51 -2.89 5.17
C SER A 86 5.78 -1.72 5.84
N GLY A 87 5.58 -1.76 7.16
CA GLY A 87 5.01 -0.61 7.87
C GLY A 87 4.05 -1.01 8.98
N TYR A 88 2.95 -0.29 9.11
CA TYR A 88 1.96 -0.48 10.16
C TYR A 88 0.55 -0.58 9.60
N ILE A 89 -0.22 -1.50 10.18
CA ILE A 89 -1.67 -1.57 10.01
C ILE A 89 -2.33 -1.33 11.36
N TYR A 90 -3.49 -0.69 11.33
CA TYR A 90 -4.27 -0.35 12.50
C TYR A 90 -5.61 -1.06 12.42
N ILE A 91 -5.90 -1.92 13.38
CA ILE A 91 -7.10 -2.76 13.40
C ILE A 91 -8.03 -2.31 14.54
N ARG A 92 -9.32 -2.13 14.25
CA ARG A 92 -10.32 -1.70 15.23
C ARG A 92 -10.57 -2.76 16.30
N LEU A 93 -10.78 -2.31 17.53
CA LEU A 93 -11.18 -3.10 18.70
C LEU A 93 -12.62 -2.77 19.13
N ASP A 94 -13.53 -2.76 18.17
CA ASP A 94 -14.98 -2.62 18.36
C ASP A 94 -15.75 -3.94 18.17
N GLY A 95 -15.03 -5.02 17.91
CA GLY A 95 -15.59 -6.34 17.60
C GLY A 95 -15.65 -6.66 16.10
N SER A 96 -15.52 -5.66 15.21
CA SER A 96 -15.42 -5.89 13.76
C SER A 96 -14.05 -6.42 13.34
N TYR A 97 -12.99 -5.99 14.05
CA TYR A 97 -11.59 -6.18 13.65
C TYR A 97 -11.31 -5.69 12.23
N ALA A 98 -12.07 -4.69 11.76
CA ALA A 98 -11.84 -4.06 10.48
C ALA A 98 -10.51 -3.28 10.47
N LEU A 99 -9.90 -3.18 9.29
CA LEU A 99 -8.78 -2.29 9.08
C LEU A 99 -9.26 -0.84 9.16
N ASP A 100 -8.63 -0.06 10.02
CA ASP A 100 -8.89 1.36 10.23
C ASP A 100 -7.97 2.23 9.37
N GLN A 101 -6.69 1.86 9.35
CA GLN A 101 -5.65 2.61 8.66
C GLN A 101 -4.50 1.67 8.27
N ALA A 102 -3.83 1.97 7.16
CA ALA A 102 -2.57 1.35 6.78
C ALA A 102 -1.54 2.44 6.44
N GLU A 103 -0.35 2.34 7.03
CA GLU A 103 0.82 3.16 6.77
C GLU A 103 1.91 2.23 6.23
N LEU A 104 2.07 2.18 4.91
CA LEU A 104 2.90 1.18 4.24
C LEU A 104 3.96 1.83 3.37
N THR A 105 5.09 1.15 3.25
CA THR A 105 6.20 1.51 2.40
C THR A 105 6.59 0.32 1.55
N ILE A 106 7.18 0.59 0.39
CA ILE A 106 7.76 -0.43 -0.47
C ILE A 106 9.25 -0.14 -0.58
N ASN A 107 10.08 -1.19 -0.46
CA ASN A 107 11.53 -1.03 -0.53
C ASN A 107 12.00 -0.73 -1.96
N GLU A 108 13.00 0.15 -2.10
CA GLU A 108 13.77 0.51 -3.30
C GLU A 108 14.13 -0.67 -4.24
N ALA A 109 14.25 -1.90 -3.72
CA ALA A 109 14.48 -3.10 -4.52
C ALA A 109 13.41 -3.33 -5.62
N THR A 110 12.23 -2.71 -5.49
CA THR A 110 11.32 -2.61 -6.62
C THR A 110 11.77 -1.52 -7.57
N ASN A 111 12.47 -1.93 -8.65
CA ASN A 111 12.89 -1.12 -9.81
C ASN A 111 11.75 -0.25 -10.41
N ILE A 112 11.36 0.82 -9.71
CA ILE A 112 10.49 1.90 -10.15
C ILE A 112 11.46 3.03 -10.47
N ASN A 113 11.70 3.27 -11.76
CA ASN A 113 12.84 4.05 -12.28
C ASN A 113 12.98 5.50 -11.77
N TRP A 114 12.08 6.03 -10.96
CA TRP A 114 12.07 7.43 -10.53
C TRP A 114 11.58 7.69 -9.08
N VAL A 115 11.15 6.66 -8.34
CA VAL A 115 10.71 6.82 -6.93
C VAL A 115 11.76 6.20 -6.02
N LYS A 116 12.36 7.03 -5.15
CA LYS A 116 13.28 6.56 -4.10
C LYS A 116 12.53 5.87 -2.98
N ASP A 117 11.47 6.50 -2.46
CA ASP A 117 10.64 5.92 -1.41
C ASP A 117 9.17 6.20 -1.70
N LEU A 118 8.35 5.15 -1.73
CA LEU A 118 6.90 5.28 -1.79
C LEU A 118 6.32 5.04 -0.40
N ASN A 119 5.66 6.06 0.14
CA ASN A 119 4.91 5.98 1.39
C ASN A 119 3.41 6.07 1.06
N ILE A 120 2.64 5.10 1.54
CA ILE A 120 1.22 4.96 1.27
C ILE A 120 0.50 5.06 2.61
N THR A 121 -0.46 5.97 2.69
CA THR A 121 -1.35 6.09 3.85
C THR A 121 -2.78 5.93 3.38
N LEU A 122 -3.43 4.85 3.81
CA LEU A 122 -4.82 4.55 3.51
C LEU A 122 -5.64 4.70 4.79
N LEU A 123 -6.71 5.49 4.72
CA LEU A 123 -7.64 5.70 5.81
C LEU A 123 -8.99 5.09 5.43
N TYR A 124 -9.49 4.20 6.28
CA TYR A 124 -10.76 3.52 6.07
C TYR A 124 -11.80 4.09 7.02
N SER A 125 -12.68 4.93 6.51
CA SER A 125 -13.89 5.32 7.22
C SER A 125 -14.96 4.26 7.05
N GLU A 126 -15.69 3.96 8.12
CA GLU A 126 -16.93 3.19 7.98
C GLU A 126 -17.90 4.04 7.15
N ASN A 127 -18.24 3.57 5.95
CA ASN A 127 -19.38 4.14 5.26
C ASN A 127 -20.62 3.79 6.10
N GLN A 128 -21.45 4.78 6.41
CA GLN A 128 -22.73 4.60 7.12
C GLN A 128 -23.74 3.73 6.35
N ALA A 129 -23.32 3.06 5.28
CA ALA A 129 -24.09 2.10 4.54
C ALA A 129 -23.42 0.73 4.68
N HIS A 130 -24.09 -0.17 5.40
CA HIS A 130 -23.90 -1.62 5.32
C HIS A 130 -24.16 -2.16 3.91
N HIS A 131 -23.41 -1.70 2.91
CA HIS A 131 -23.54 -2.12 1.53
C HIS A 131 -22.16 -2.29 0.91
N PHE A 132 -21.74 -3.55 0.79
CA PHE A 132 -20.67 -3.98 -0.09
C PHE A 132 -21.14 -3.80 -1.53
N PHE A 133 -20.37 -3.10 -2.37
CA PHE A 133 -20.50 -3.22 -3.82
C PHE A 133 -19.12 -3.34 -4.47
N SER A 134 -19.09 -4.23 -5.47
CA SER A 134 -17.98 -4.65 -6.33
C SER A 134 -17.60 -3.63 -7.38
#